data_AF-A0A250KUA6-F1
#
_entry.id   AF-A0A250KUA6-F1
#
_cell.length_a   1.000
_cell.length_b   1.000
_cell.length_c   1.000
_cell.angle_alpha   90.00
_cell.angle_beta   90.00
_cell.angle_gamma   90.00
#
_symmetry.space_group_name_H-M   'P 1'
#
loop_
_entity.id
_entity.type
_entity.pdbx_description
1 polymer ?
#
loop_
_entity_poly.entity_id
_entity_poly.type
_entity_poly.pdbx_seq_one_letter_code
_entity_poly.pdbx_strand_id
1 'polypeptide(L)'
;MLAQALVDSGCDGRVATFELNPENADIAGKNVKAAGLDEHVKLQVGDRRQLIEAALQNEIDLHFAFIGASHFYDEVTVEFELISPKPAPDALVLFDNSYRTEEDGKDPRVKALSGRS
;
A
#
# COMPACT_ATOMS: atom_id res chain seq x y z
N MET A 1 -10.06 2.29 -6.16
CA MET A 1 -10.83 1.06 -5.89
C MET A 1 -11.14 0.90 -4.40
N LEU A 2 -10.16 0.78 -3.49
CA LEU A 2 -10.43 0.63 -2.06
C LEU A 2 -11.21 1.82 -1.46
N ALA A 3 -10.79 3.05 -1.75
CA ALA A 3 -11.49 4.24 -1.27
C ALA A 3 -12.93 4.35 -1.81
N GLN A 4 -13.19 3.88 -3.04
CA GLN A 4 -14.55 3.83 -3.58
C GLN A 4 -15.38 2.78 -2.85
N ALA A 5 -14.81 1.60 -2.56
CA ALA A 5 -15.51 0.56 -1.81
C ALA A 5 -15.90 1.03 -0.39
N LEU A 6 -15.04 1.82 0.26
CA LEU A 6 -15.33 2.46 1.54
C LEU A 6 -16.53 3.43 1.43
N VAL A 7 -16.55 4.27 0.39
CA VAL A 7 -17.68 5.18 0.12
C VAL A 7 -18.97 4.41 -0.15
N ASP A 8 -18.90 3.41 -1.02
CA ASP A 8 -20.06 2.62 -1.43
C ASP A 8 -20.64 1.79 -0.28
N SER A 9 -19.80 1.36 0.67
CA SER A 9 -20.25 0.62 1.86
C SER A 9 -20.88 1.53 2.93
N GLY A 10 -20.69 2.85 2.84
CA GLY A 10 -21.14 3.82 3.84
C GLY A 10 -20.42 3.68 5.19
N CYS A 11 -19.24 3.04 5.21
CA CYS A 11 -18.44 2.90 6.43
C CYS A 11 -17.66 4.18 6.71
N ASP A 12 -17.50 4.51 7.99
CA ASP A 12 -16.56 5.54 8.41
C ASP A 12 -15.12 4.99 8.34
N GLY A 13 -14.20 5.75 7.76
CA GLY A 13 -12.83 5.32 7.57
C GLY A 13 -12.05 6.17 6.58
N ARG A 14 -10.80 5.76 6.36
CA ARG A 14 -9.91 6.38 5.38
C ARG A 14 -8.94 5.36 4.80
N VAL A 15 -8.47 5.64 3.59
CA VAL A 15 -7.38 4.89 2.95
C VAL A 15 -6.10 5.69 3.08
N ALA A 16 -5.12 5.17 3.83
CA ALA A 16 -3.76 5.66 3.77
C ALA A 16 -3.00 4.93 2.63
N THR A 17 -2.30 5.69 1.80
CA THR A 17 -1.46 5.13 0.74
C THR A 17 -0.10 5.83 0.72
N PHE A 18 0.95 5.08 0.40
CA PHE A 18 2.34 5.50 0.54
C PHE A 18 3.06 5.33 -0.80
N GLU A 19 3.72 6.38 -1.26
CA GLU A 19 4.46 6.38 -2.52
C GLU A 19 5.84 7.01 -2.29
N LEU A 20 6.90 6.36 -2.79
CA LEU A 20 8.26 6.86 -2.63
C LEU A 20 8.58 7.94 -3.66
N ASN A 21 8.09 7.78 -4.89
CA ASN A 21 8.38 8.68 -6.01
C ASN A 21 7.36 9.85 -6.05
N PRO A 22 7.82 11.11 -5.89
CA PRO A 22 6.94 12.27 -5.85
C PRO A 22 6.16 12.52 -7.16
N GLU A 23 6.72 12.14 -8.32
CA GLU A 23 6.02 12.29 -9.61
C GLU A 23 4.85 11.30 -9.72
N ASN A 24 5.05 10.05 -9.29
CA ASN A 24 3.98 9.06 -9.21
C ASN A 24 2.92 9.50 -8.21
N ALA A 25 3.33 10.08 -7.09
CA ALA A 25 2.40 10.61 -6.09
C ALA A 25 1.55 11.76 -6.66
N ASP A 26 2.13 12.68 -7.43
CA ASP A 26 1.38 13.75 -8.08
C ASP A 26 0.33 13.20 -9.07
N ILE A 27 0.70 12.21 -9.88
CA ILE A 27 -0.21 11.53 -10.80
C ILE A 27 -1.33 10.83 -10.03
N ALA A 28 -0.99 10.06 -8.97
CA ALA A 28 -1.95 9.37 -8.13
C ALA A 28 -2.92 10.35 -7.45
N GLY A 29 -2.41 11.47 -6.92
CA GLY A 29 -3.21 12.52 -6.31
C GLY A 29 -4.20 13.16 -7.28
N LYS A 30 -3.77 13.44 -8.52
CA LYS A 30 -4.66 13.93 -9.59
C LYS A 30 -5.77 12.94 -9.91
N ASN A 31 -5.45 11.64 -9.99
CA ASN A 31 -6.43 10.59 -10.25
C ASN A 31 -7.45 10.44 -9.11
N VAL A 32 -6.99 10.49 -7.86
CA VAL A 32 -7.85 10.47 -6.67
C VAL A 32 -8.82 11.65 -6.67
N LYS A 33 -8.31 12.85 -6.95
CA LYS A 33 -9.13 14.07 -7.02
C LYS A 33 -10.13 14.01 -8.18
N ALA A 34 -9.72 13.55 -9.35
CA ALA A 34 -10.61 13.38 -10.50
C ALA A 34 -11.74 12.37 -10.24
N ALA A 35 -11.51 11.40 -9.35
CA ALA A 35 -12.51 10.46 -8.89
C ALA A 35 -13.41 10.99 -7.74
N GLY A 36 -13.12 12.18 -7.20
CA GLY A 36 -13.86 12.76 -6.07
C GLY A 36 -13.64 12.01 -4.75
N LEU A 37 -12.46 11.41 -4.55
CA LEU A 37 -12.14 10.57 -3.40
C LEU A 37 -11.08 11.18 -2.46
N ASP A 38 -10.75 12.46 -2.64
CA ASP A 38 -9.68 13.15 -1.92
C ASP A 38 -9.94 13.28 -0.42
N GLU A 39 -11.21 13.33 0.01
CA GLU A 39 -11.57 13.32 1.43
C GLU A 39 -11.36 11.95 2.09
N HIS A 40 -11.34 10.86 1.30
CA HIS A 40 -11.21 9.49 1.77
C HIS A 40 -9.80 8.91 1.64
N VAL A 41 -8.89 9.60 0.96
CA VAL A 41 -7.53 9.12 0.68
C VAL A 41 -6.49 10.07 1.26
N LYS A 42 -5.65 9.54 2.15
CA LYS A 42 -4.44 10.20 2.62
C LYS A 42 -3.22 9.63 1.89
N LEU A 43 -2.81 10.33 0.83
CA LEU A 43 -1.56 10.04 0.11
C LEU A 43 -0.36 10.63 0.85
N GLN A 44 0.64 9.81 1.13
CA GLN A 44 1.87 10.21 1.82
C GLN A 44 3.08 9.89 0.97
N VAL A 45 4.00 10.85 0.84
CA VAL A 45 5.18 10.73 -0.02
C VAL A 45 6.42 10.56 0.84
N GLY A 46 7.17 9.49 0.61
CA GLY A 46 8.43 9.20 1.31
C GLY A 46 8.63 7.73 1.64
N ASP A 47 9.56 7.45 2.55
CA ASP A 47 9.86 6.08 2.98
C ASP A 47 8.68 5.50 3.76
N ARG A 48 8.04 4.49 3.17
CA ARG A 48 6.89 3.80 3.73
C ARG A 48 7.16 3.24 5.14
N ARG A 49 8.40 2.84 5.46
CA ARG A 49 8.72 2.30 6.81
C ARG A 49 8.46 3.34 7.90
N GLN A 50 8.84 4.59 7.65
CA GLN A 50 8.62 5.69 8.58
C GLN A 50 7.16 6.18 8.56
N LEU A 51 6.57 6.21 7.37
CA LEU A 51 5.22 6.73 7.18
C LEU A 51 4.13 5.79 7.72
N ILE A 52 4.32 4.47 7.62
CA ILE A 52 3.38 3.47 8.16
C ILE A 52 3.29 3.62 9.68
N GLU A 53 4.43 3.70 10.38
CA GLU A 53 4.45 3.91 11.83
C GLU A 53 3.70 5.19 12.20
N ALA A 54 4.01 6.31 11.55
CA ALA A 54 3.35 7.59 11.80
C ALA A 54 1.85 7.55 11.50
N ALA A 55 1.44 6.84 10.44
CA ALA A 55 0.04 6.68 10.07
C ALA A 55 -0.73 5.88 11.13
N LEU A 56 -0.13 4.82 11.68
CA LEU A 56 -0.78 3.90 12.61
C LEU A 56 -0.73 4.37 14.07
N GLN A 57 0.10 5.35 14.42
CA GLN A 57 0.28 5.83 15.80
C GLN A 57 -1.04 6.17 16.50
N ASN A 58 -1.98 6.81 15.79
CA ASN A 58 -3.25 7.26 16.35
C ASN A 58 -4.45 6.42 15.87
N GLU A 59 -4.20 5.34 15.13
CA GLU A 59 -5.27 4.47 14.63
C GLU A 59 -5.58 3.39 15.65
N ILE A 60 -6.89 3.17 15.84
CA ILE A 60 -7.43 2.20 16.79
C ILE A 60 -7.48 0.82 16.12
N ASP A 61 -7.97 0.74 14.88
CA ASP A 61 -8.20 -0.51 14.17
C ASP A 61 -7.78 -0.42 12.69
N LEU A 62 -7.00 -1.40 12.24
CA LEU A 62 -6.66 -1.62 10.83
C LEU A 62 -7.51 -2.79 10.30
N HIS A 63 -8.51 -2.52 9.46
CA HIS A 63 -9.39 -3.57 8.90
C HIS A 63 -8.89 -4.16 7.57
N PHE A 64 -8.02 -3.44 6.86
CA PHE A 64 -7.50 -3.91 5.59
C PHE A 64 -6.09 -3.37 5.35
N ALA A 65 -5.18 -4.23 4.90
CA ALA A 65 -3.87 -3.83 4.44
C ALA A 65 -3.52 -4.50 3.11
N PHE A 66 -2.91 -3.72 2.21
CA PHE A 66 -2.40 -4.20 0.94
C PHE A 66 -0.89 -4.00 0.92
N ILE A 67 -0.13 -5.10 0.91
CA ILE A 67 1.33 -5.11 0.80
C ILE A 67 1.67 -5.56 -0.61
N GLY A 68 2.22 -4.65 -1.42
CA GLY A 68 2.49 -4.92 -2.84
C GLY A 68 3.67 -4.14 -3.41
N ALA A 69 4.47 -3.49 -2.57
CA ALA A 69 5.54 -2.61 -3.02
C ALA A 69 6.84 -3.36 -3.39
N SER A 70 6.94 -4.66 -3.08
CA SER A 70 8.13 -5.47 -3.34
C SER A 70 7.81 -6.95 -3.49
N HIS A 71 8.67 -7.65 -4.24
CA HIS A 71 8.68 -9.11 -4.36
C HIS A 71 9.69 -9.78 -3.42
N PHE A 72 10.54 -8.99 -2.75
CA PHE A 72 11.58 -9.51 -1.89
C PHE A 72 10.99 -9.86 -0.53
N TYR A 73 11.28 -11.09 -0.07
CA TYR A 73 10.80 -11.62 1.20
C TYR A 73 11.05 -10.65 2.35
N ASP A 74 12.29 -10.18 2.50
CA ASP A 74 12.68 -9.29 3.60
C ASP A 74 11.88 -7.98 3.60
N GLU A 75 11.59 -7.40 2.42
CA GLU A 75 10.82 -6.15 2.36
C GLU A 75 9.36 -6.36 2.69
N VAL A 76 8.77 -7.46 2.22
CA VAL A 76 7.38 -7.85 2.54
C VAL A 76 7.24 -8.15 4.03
N THR A 77 8.20 -8.87 4.61
CA THR A 77 8.22 -9.20 6.04
C THR A 77 8.33 -7.95 6.89
N VAL A 78 9.23 -7.02 6.57
CA VAL A 78 9.36 -5.75 7.29
C VAL A 78 8.06 -4.96 7.26
N GLU A 79 7.40 -4.85 6.10
CA GLU A 79 6.10 -4.16 6.01
C GLU A 79 5.02 -4.85 6.84
N PHE A 80 4.97 -6.18 6.80
CA PHE A 80 4.02 -6.94 7.60
C PHE A 80 4.25 -6.75 9.10
N GLU A 81 5.49 -6.79 9.56
CA GLU A 81 5.85 -6.60 10.96
C GLU A 81 5.39 -5.24 11.48
N LEU A 82 5.54 -4.17 10.67
CA LEU A 82 5.07 -2.82 11.03
C LEU A 82 3.56 -2.74 11.25
N ILE A 83 2.78 -3.46 10.44
CA ILE A 83 1.31 -3.42 10.54
C ILE A 83 0.74 -4.46 11.49
N SER A 84 1.45 -5.58 11.74
CA SER A 84 0.97 -6.75 12.49
C SER A 84 0.41 -6.49 13.90
N PRO A 85 0.80 -5.43 14.65
CA PRO A 85 0.23 -5.17 15.97
C PRO A 85 -1.13 -4.45 15.95
N LYS A 86 -1.55 -3.95 14.79
CA LYS A 86 -2.71 -3.08 14.59
C LYS A 86 -3.98 -3.70 13.96
N PRO A 87 -3.99 -4.91 13.33
CA PRO A 87 -5.19 -5.37 12.66
C PRO A 87 -6.32 -5.67 13.65
N ALA A 88 -7.53 -5.30 13.28
CA ALA A 88 -8.74 -5.76 13.96
C ALA A 88 -8.88 -7.30 13.84
N PRO A 89 -9.67 -7.97 14.70
CA PRO A 89 -9.85 -9.42 14.64
C PRO A 89 -10.38 -9.96 13.29
N ASP A 90 -11.07 -9.13 12.53
CA ASP A 90 -11.65 -9.44 11.22
C ASP A 90 -10.86 -8.85 10.03
N ALA A 91 -9.66 -8.32 10.31
CA ALA A 91 -8.87 -7.64 9.30
C ALA A 91 -8.33 -8.59 8.23
N LEU A 92 -8.26 -8.08 7.01
CA LEU A 92 -7.65 -8.78 5.88
C LEU A 92 -6.32 -8.12 5.50
N VAL A 93 -5.23 -8.88 5.58
CA VAL A 93 -3.93 -8.49 5.03
C VAL A 93 -3.73 -9.22 3.71
N LEU A 94 -3.70 -8.47 2.62
CA LEU A 94 -3.48 -8.98 1.27
C LEU A 94 -2.05 -8.69 0.83
N PHE A 95 -1.36 -9.76 0.46
CA PHE A 95 -0.02 -9.70 -0.14
C PHE A 95 -0.16 -9.85 -1.64
N ASP A 96 0.04 -8.77 -2.38
CA ASP A 96 0.20 -8.86 -3.82
C ASP A 96 1.64 -9.30 -4.12
N ASN A 97 1.82 -10.02 -5.22
CA ASN A 97 3.16 -10.26 -5.77
C ASN A 97 4.13 -11.08 -4.89
N SER A 98 3.63 -11.87 -3.93
CA SER A 98 4.39 -12.73 -3.01
C SER A 98 4.89 -14.06 -3.61
N TYR A 99 4.83 -14.21 -4.94
CA TYR A 99 5.35 -15.40 -5.62
C TYR A 99 6.88 -15.37 -5.64
N ARG A 100 7.53 -16.46 -5.21
CA ARG A 100 9.00 -16.61 -5.25
C ARG A 100 9.49 -16.48 -6.69
N THR A 101 10.14 -15.37 -7.03
CA THR A 101 10.89 -15.22 -8.28
C THR A 101 12.27 -15.89 -8.23
N GLU A 102 12.63 -16.53 -7.11
CA GLU A 102 13.97 -17.06 -6.87
C GLU A 102 14.18 -18.56 -7.18
N GLU A 103 13.13 -19.31 -7.53
CA GLU A 103 13.35 -20.62 -8.16
C GLU A 103 13.33 -20.43 -9.70
N ASP A 104 14.52 -20.53 -10.29
CA ASP A 104 14.80 -20.69 -11.73
C ASP A 104 14.86 -19.47 -12.66
N GLY A 105 15.14 -18.26 -12.13
CA GLY A 105 15.71 -17.18 -12.94
C GLY A 105 14.90 -16.73 -14.16
N LYS A 106 13.58 -16.94 -14.16
CA LYS A 106 12.70 -16.59 -15.27
C LYS A 106 11.33 -16.11 -14.78
N ASP A 107 11.24 -14.85 -14.38
CA ASP A 107 10.01 -14.08 -14.63
C ASP A 107 10.29 -12.98 -15.67
N PRO A 108 9.82 -13.14 -16.91
CA PRO A 108 10.01 -12.13 -17.96
C PRO A 108 9.25 -10.81 -17.70
N ARG A 109 8.32 -10.76 -16.73
CA ARG A 109 7.55 -9.55 -16.40
C ARG A 109 8.33 -8.56 -15.53
N VAL A 110 9.34 -9.02 -14.80
CA VAL A 110 10.16 -8.17 -13.89
C VAL A 110 11.25 -7.40 -14.65
N LYS A 111 11.63 -7.83 -15.86
CA LYS A 111 12.66 -7.16 -16.68
C LYS A 111 12.28 -5.76 -17.18
N ALA A 112 11.00 -5.39 -17.14
CA ALA A 112 10.55 -4.12 -17.72
C ALA A 112 10.80 -2.90 -16.82
N LEU A 113 11.05 -3.09 -15.52
CA LEU A 113 11.11 -1.99 -14.54
C LEU A 113 12.52 -1.65 -14.02
N SER A 114 13.52 -2.48 -14.28
CA SER A 114 14.91 -2.29 -13.82
C SER A 114 15.85 -1.70 -14.88
N GLY A 115 15.35 -1.33 -16.05
CA GLY A 115 16.15 -0.92 -17.21
C GLY A 115 16.29 0.59 -17.46
N ARG A 116 15.96 1.45 -16.50
CA ARG A 116 16.18 2.90 -16.62
C ARG A 116 16.91 3.45 -15.39
N SER A 117 18.24 3.38 -15.43
CA SER A 117 19.16 4.24 -14.69
C SER A 117 20.17 4.82 -15.67
#